data_AF-Q14779-F1
#
_entry.id   AF-Q14779-F1
#
_cell.length_a   1.000
_cell.length_b   1.000
_cell.length_c   1.000
_cell.angle_alpha   90.00
_cell.angle_beta   90.00
_cell.angle_gamma   90.00
#
_symmetry.space_group_name_H-M   'P 1'
#
loop_
_entity.id
_entity.type
_entity.pdbx_description
1 polymer ?
#
loop_
_entity_poly.entity_id
_entity_poly.type
_entity_poly.pdbx_seq_one_letter_code
_entity_poly.pdbx_strand_id
1 'polypeptide(L)'
;CVIISGESGAGKTVAAKYIMGYISKVSGGGEKVQHVKDIILQSNPLLEAFGNAKTVRNNNSSRFGKYFEIQFSRGGEPDGGKISNFLLEK
;
A
#
# COMPACT_ATOMS: atom_id res chain seq x y z
N CYS A 1 7.09 11.31 -3.93
CA CYS A 1 5.69 10.93 -3.58
C CYS A 1 5.02 10.41 -4.84
N VAL A 2 4.42 9.21 -4.81
CA VAL A 2 3.66 8.65 -5.95
C VAL A 2 2.19 8.62 -5.56
N ILE A 3 1.32 9.25 -6.36
CA ILE A 3 -0.11 9.33 -6.09
C ILE A 3 -0.83 8.46 -7.14
N ILE A 4 -1.68 7.53 -6.67
CA ILE A 4 -2.46 6.64 -7.52
C ILE A 4 -3.95 6.94 -7.28
N SER A 5 -4.58 7.62 -8.23
CA SER A 5 -6.01 7.95 -8.22
C SER A 5 -6.78 7.15 -9.26
N GLY A 6 -8.07 6.93 -9.02
CA GLY A 6 -8.95 6.19 -9.94
C GLY A 6 -10.17 5.63 -9.22
N GLU A 7 -11.17 5.18 -9.97
CA GLU A 7 -12.38 4.57 -9.41
C GLU A 7 -12.09 3.25 -8.69
N SER A 8 -12.99 2.82 -7.81
CA SER A 8 -12.84 1.51 -7.17
C SER A 8 -12.90 0.41 -8.22
N GLY A 9 -11.92 -0.50 -8.20
CA GLY A 9 -11.73 -1.51 -9.24
C GLY A 9 -10.71 -1.16 -10.34
N ALA A 10 -10.23 0.10 -10.43
CA ALA A 10 -9.26 0.53 -11.45
C ALA A 10 -7.83 -0.04 -11.29
N GLY A 11 -7.61 -1.02 -10.41
CA GLY A 11 -6.30 -1.66 -10.22
C GLY A 11 -5.29 -0.87 -9.37
N LYS A 12 -5.72 0.16 -8.63
CA LYS A 12 -4.83 1.01 -7.80
C LYS A 12 -3.94 0.21 -6.84
N THR A 13 -4.52 -0.77 -6.14
CA THR A 13 -3.81 -1.65 -5.20
C THR A 13 -2.76 -2.51 -5.92
N VAL A 14 -3.09 -2.99 -7.12
CA VAL A 14 -2.19 -3.79 -7.96
C VAL A 14 -1.02 -2.94 -8.44
N ALA A 15 -1.27 -1.72 -8.92
CA ALA A 15 -0.23 -0.78 -9.30
C ALA A 15 0.72 -0.44 -8.14
N ALA A 16 0.17 -0.17 -6.96
CA ALA A 16 0.98 0.08 -5.75
C ALA A 16 1.89 -1.11 -5.41
N LYS A 17 1.39 -2.35 -5.51
CA LYS A 17 2.16 -3.58 -5.29
C LYS A 17 3.33 -3.71 -6.27
N TYR A 18 3.12 -3.42 -7.56
CA TYR A 18 4.19 -3.48 -8.56
C TYR A 18 5.25 -2.41 -8.32
N ILE A 19 4.86 -1.19 -7.98
CA ILE A 19 5.79 -0.10 -7.68
C ILE A 19 6.65 -0.45 -6.47
N MET A 20 6.03 -0.93 -5.39
CA MET A 20 6.77 -1.40 -4.21
C MET A 20 7.73 -2.55 -4.52
N GLY A 21 7.29 -3.52 -5.32
CA GLY A 21 8.14 -4.63 -5.74
C GLY A 21 9.33 -4.18 -6.59
N TYR A 22 9.13 -3.21 -7.47
CA TYR A 22 10.20 -2.62 -8.27
C TYR A 22 11.20 -1.88 -7.39
N ILE A 23 10.72 -0.96 -6.55
CA ILE A 23 11.56 -0.19 -5.60
C ILE A 23 12.35 -1.16 -4.72
N SER A 24 11.71 -2.18 -4.16
CA SER A 24 12.38 -3.18 -3.33
C SER A 24 13.53 -3.86 -4.07
N LYS A 25 13.33 -4.23 -5.33
CA LYS A 25 14.32 -4.93 -6.14
C LYS A 25 15.50 -4.04 -6.55
N VAL A 26 15.27 -2.77 -6.85
CA VAL A 26 16.34 -1.82 -7.23
C VAL A 26 17.12 -1.29 -6.03
N SER A 27 16.50 -1.21 -4.85
CA SER A 27 17.14 -0.72 -3.60
C SER A 27 17.97 -1.79 -2.87
N GLY A 28 18.38 -2.86 -3.54
CA GLY A 28 19.23 -3.90 -2.97
C GLY A 28 18.50 -5.13 -2.41
N GLY A 29 17.16 -5.20 -2.48
CA GLY A 29 16.38 -6.44 -2.39
C GLY A 29 16.57 -7.30 -1.13
N GLY A 30 17.18 -6.78 -0.07
CA GLY A 30 17.49 -7.55 1.14
C GLY A 30 16.26 -8.06 1.89
N GLU A 31 16.48 -9.00 2.82
CA GLU A 31 15.41 -9.64 3.61
C GLU A 31 14.49 -8.63 4.31
N LYS A 32 15.06 -7.53 4.84
CA LYS A 32 14.29 -6.44 5.47
C LYS A 32 13.23 -5.84 4.53
N VAL A 33 13.58 -5.67 3.26
CA VAL A 33 12.69 -5.04 2.28
C VAL A 33 11.57 -5.99 1.88
N GLN A 34 11.89 -7.27 1.70
CA GLN A 34 10.88 -8.29 1.48
C GLN A 34 9.94 -8.39 2.68
N HIS A 35 10.48 -8.32 3.89
CA HIS A 35 9.67 -8.33 5.11
C HIS A 35 8.69 -7.14 5.19
N VAL A 36 9.15 -5.93 4.90
CA VAL A 36 8.26 -4.75 4.82
C VAL A 36 7.20 -4.92 3.74
N LYS A 37 7.57 -5.43 2.57
CA LYS A 37 6.63 -5.72 1.47
C LYS A 37 5.57 -6.74 1.91
N ASP A 38 5.97 -7.80 2.61
CA ASP A 38 5.08 -8.88 3.03
C ASP A 38 4.12 -8.41 4.11
N ILE A 39 4.59 -7.61 5.09
CA ILE A 39 3.70 -6.96 6.07
C ILE A 39 2.67 -6.08 5.37
N ILE A 40 3.08 -5.27 4.40
CA ILE A 40 2.16 -4.41 3.64
C ILE A 40 1.13 -5.26 2.89
N LEU A 41 1.55 -6.33 2.22
CA LEU A 41 0.66 -7.20 1.47
C LEU A 41 -0.31 -7.98 2.38
N GLN A 42 0.15 -8.44 3.54
CA GLN A 42 -0.69 -9.14 4.52
C GLN A 42 -1.63 -8.19 5.26
N SER A 43 -1.28 -6.91 5.39
CA SER A 43 -2.17 -5.90 5.99
C SER A 43 -3.34 -5.53 5.07
N ASN A 44 -3.24 -5.77 3.75
CA ASN A 44 -4.29 -5.38 2.81
C ASN A 44 -5.65 -6.06 3.09
N PRO A 45 -5.76 -7.39 3.22
CA PRO A 45 -7.01 -8.05 3.58
C PRO A 45 -7.62 -7.51 4.88
N LEU A 46 -6.78 -7.20 5.87
CA LEU A 46 -7.23 -6.67 7.16
C LEU A 46 -7.77 -5.25 7.01
N LEU A 47 -7.05 -4.38 6.30
CA LEU A 47 -7.51 -3.03 5.98
C LEU A 47 -8.75 -3.02 5.09
N GLU A 48 -8.87 -3.97 4.17
CA GLU A 48 -10.07 -4.15 3.35
C GLU A 48 -11.25 -4.61 4.22
N ALA A 49 -11.04 -5.54 5.16
CA ALA A 49 -12.10 -5.97 6.08
C ALA A 49 -12.61 -4.82 6.99
N PHE A 50 -11.74 -3.91 7.41
CA PHE A 50 -12.12 -2.76 8.25
C PHE A 50 -12.62 -1.53 7.47
N GLY A 51 -12.11 -1.31 6.25
CA GLY A 51 -12.32 -0.06 5.51
C GLY A 51 -13.07 -0.21 4.19
N ASN A 52 -13.31 -1.44 3.71
CA ASN A 52 -14.17 -1.65 2.57
C ASN A 52 -15.61 -1.84 3.05
N ALA A 53 -16.50 -1.02 2.49
CA ALA A 53 -17.92 -1.18 2.69
C ALA A 53 -18.55 -1.61 1.36
N LYS A 54 -19.52 -2.52 1.45
CA LYS A 54 -20.42 -2.78 0.33
C LYS A 54 -21.27 -1.52 0.10
N THR A 55 -21.17 -0.95 -1.09
CA THR A 55 -22.01 0.18 -1.53
C THR A 55 -22.97 -0.29 -2.62
N VAL A 56 -24.03 0.48 -2.89
CA VAL A 56 -25.06 0.15 -3.90
C VAL A 56 -24.48 -0.05 -5.31
N ARG A 57 -23.32 0.56 -5.61
CA ARG A 57 -22.66 0.50 -6.94
C ARG A 57 -21.37 -0.32 -6.97
N ASN A 58 -20.82 -0.70 -5.82
CA ASN A 58 -19.56 -1.44 -5.75
C ASN A 58 -19.50 -2.32 -4.50
N ASN A 59 -19.29 -3.62 -4.70
CA ASN A 59 -19.27 -4.62 -3.64
C ASN A 59 -18.01 -4.56 -2.75
N ASN A 60 -16.95 -3.86 -3.18
CA ASN A 60 -15.70 -3.76 -2.43
C ASN A 60 -15.09 -2.35 -2.59
N SER A 61 -15.81 -1.31 -2.14
CA SER A 61 -15.35 0.07 -2.24
C SER A 61 -14.50 0.44 -1.03
N SER A 62 -13.20 0.69 -1.23
CA SER A 62 -12.36 1.30 -0.20
C SER A 62 -12.77 2.76 0.01
N ARG A 63 -13.35 3.08 1.17
CA ARG A 63 -13.74 4.46 1.56
C ARG A 63 -12.64 5.17 2.36
N PHE A 64 -11.40 4.75 2.17
CA PHE A 64 -10.23 5.28 2.87
C PHE A 64 -9.05 5.40 1.91
N GLY A 65 -8.27 6.47 2.09
CA GLY A 65 -6.97 6.62 1.48
C GLY A 65 -5.94 5.78 2.23
N LYS A 66 -5.11 5.03 1.50
CA LYS A 66 -3.93 4.36 2.05
C LYS A 66 -2.70 5.13 1.62
N TYR A 67 -1.88 5.54 2.58
CA TYR A 67 -0.58 6.12 2.33
C TYR A 67 0.50 5.18 2.85
N PHE A 68 1.41 4.81 1.96
CA PHE A 68 2.53 3.95 2.28
C PHE A 68 3.82 4.76 2.20
N GLU A 69 4.55 4.76 3.29
CA GLU A 69 5.84 5.42 3.42
C GLU A 69 6.92 4.34 3.52
N ILE A 70 7.97 4.46 2.71
CA ILE A 70 9.15 3.60 2.79
C ILE A 70 10.30 4.51 3.18
N GLN A 71 10.95 4.19 4.29
CA GLN A 71 12.06 4.95 4.82
C GLN A 71 13.36 4.28 4.41
N PHE A 72 14.23 5.06 3.77
CA PHE A 72 15.54 4.60 3.34
C PHE A 72 16.61 5.19 4.26
N SER A 73 17.61 4.38 4.59
CA SER A 73 18.82 4.82 5.25
C SER A 73 19.65 5.71 4.31
N ARG A 74 20.64 6.42 4.86
CA ARG A 74 21.60 7.20 4.04
C ARG A 74 22.35 6.34 3.01
N GLY A 75 22.45 5.02 3.22
CA GLY A 75 23.06 4.09 2.29
C GLY A 75 22.16 3.67 1.12
N GLY A 76 20.91 4.15 1.08
CA GLY A 76 19.93 3.76 0.04
C GLY A 76 19.20 2.45 0.34
N GLU A 77 19.46 1.83 1.49
CA GLU A 77 18.79 0.61 1.93
C GLU A 77 17.46 0.93 2.63
N PRO A 78 16.38 0.18 2.36
CA PRO A 78 15.12 0.37 3.06
C PRO A 78 15.26 -0.10 4.52
N ASP A 79 15.12 0.83 5.46
CA ASP A 79 15.23 0.55 6.91
C ASP A 79 13.86 0.24 7.53
N GLY A 80 12.78 0.76 6.94
CA GLY A 80 11.44 0.50 7.42
C GLY A 80 10.35 1.11 6.55
N GLY A 81 9.13 1.07 7.06
CA GLY A 81 7.99 1.70 6.40
C GLY A 81 6.84 1.95 7.36
N LYS A 82 5.99 2.91 7.01
CA LYS A 82 4.81 3.30 7.78
C LYS A 82 3.59 3.28 6.88
N ILE A 83 2.50 2.72 7.39
CA ILE A 83 1.19 2.76 6.74
C ILE A 83 0.36 3.79 7.49
N SER A 84 -0.14 4.80 6.79
CA SER A 84 -1.07 5.78 7.32
C SER A 84 -2.39 5.65 6.58
N ASN A 85 -3.47 5.43 7.33
CA ASN A 85 -4.82 5.35 6.79
C ASN A 85 -5.50 6.71 6.96
N PHE A 86 -6.02 7.24 5.87
CA PHE A 86 -6.81 8.46 5.85
C PHE A 86 -8.27 8.05 5.65
N LEU A 87 -9.06 8.08 6.73
CA LEU A 87 -10.51 7.88 6.62
C LEU A 87 -11.10 9.12 5.94
N LEU A 88 -11.69 8.92 4.76
CA LEU A 88 -12.26 10.00 3.96
C LEU A 88 -13.70 10.32 4.36
N GLU A 89 -14.30 9.54 5.25
CA GLU A 89 -15.69 9.70 5.66
C GLU A 89 -15.88 9.50 7.15
N LYS A 90 -16.58 10.46 7.74
CA LYS A 90 -17.26 10.38 9.03
C LYS A 90 -18.75 10.23 8.76
#